data_AF-A0A8C4ZNX9-F1
#
_entry.id   AF-A0A8C4ZNX9-F1
#
_cell.length_a   1.000
_cell.length_b   1.000
_cell.length_c   1.000
_cell.angle_alpha   90.00
_cell.angle_beta   90.00
_cell.angle_gamma   90.00
#
_symmetry.space_group_name_H-M   'P 1'
#
loop_
_entity.id
_entity.type
_entity.pdbx_description
1 polymer ?
#
loop_
_entity_poly.entity_id
_entity_poly.type
_entity_poly.pdbx_seq_one_letter_code
_entity_poly.pdbx_strand_id
1 'polypeptide(L)'
;MDQACILRKFIEGVTAMREGDERGEDNFGSDFMRLRRLSTKYRTEKIYPTNVGEKEENVKKNRYKDILPFDHTRVKVTLKTTNQDTDYINANFIKVKAILTPLLPVQKKCERYFPMLGEEPMSFGPFRISCESEQTRTDYFIRTLLVEHEEESRRLTQFHYMNWPDHDVPSSFDSILDMIALMREYQDTDDVPLCIHCSAGCGRTGAICAIDYTWNLLKAGKIPEDFNVFRLIQEMRTQRHSAVQTKEQYELVHRAIAQLFQKQLLFLESPTSTPIHDGMV
;
A
#
# COMPACT_ATOMS: atom_id res chain seq x y z
N MET A 1 3.89 -22.88 -16.52
CA MET A 1 5.32 -22.56 -16.74
C MET A 1 6.07 -22.60 -15.41
N ASP A 2 7.40 -22.78 -15.39
CA ASP A 2 8.17 -22.63 -14.15
C ASP A 2 8.18 -21.16 -13.67
N GLN A 3 8.46 -20.91 -12.38
CA GLN A 3 8.45 -19.54 -11.84
C GLN A 3 9.43 -18.63 -12.59
N ALA A 4 10.64 -19.08 -12.91
CA ALA A 4 11.64 -18.27 -13.59
C ALA A 4 11.15 -17.78 -14.97
N CYS A 5 10.49 -18.63 -15.75
CA CYS A 5 9.88 -18.30 -17.03
C CYS A 5 8.77 -17.25 -16.87
N ILE A 6 7.91 -17.38 -15.85
CA ILE A 6 6.88 -16.40 -15.54
C ILE A 6 7.50 -15.03 -15.21
N LEU A 7 8.55 -15.01 -14.37
CA LEU A 7 9.25 -13.78 -14.00
C LEU A 7 9.91 -13.10 -15.22
N ARG A 8 10.61 -13.85 -16.07
CA ARG A 8 11.26 -13.30 -17.30
C ARG A 8 10.24 -12.71 -18.24
N LYS A 9 9.15 -13.44 -18.53
CA LYS A 9 8.06 -12.99 -19.39
C LYS A 9 7.44 -11.68 -18.90
N PHE A 10 7.27 -11.53 -17.59
CA PHE A 10 6.77 -10.28 -17.01
C PHE A 10 7.75 -9.11 -17.22
N ILE A 11 9.04 -9.31 -16.97
CA ILE A 11 10.08 -8.27 -17.14
C ILE A 11 10.17 -7.80 -18.60
N GLU A 12 10.15 -8.74 -19.55
CA GLU A 12 10.11 -8.45 -20.98
C GLU A 12 8.86 -7.63 -21.35
N GLY A 13 7.69 -8.02 -20.81
CA GLY A 13 6.44 -7.29 -21.00
C GLY A 13 6.50 -5.84 -20.49
N VAL A 14 7.06 -5.61 -19.30
CA VAL A 14 7.23 -4.25 -18.76
C VAL A 14 8.21 -3.43 -19.61
N THR A 15 9.26 -4.06 -20.14
CA THR A 15 10.21 -3.39 -21.04
C THR A 15 9.52 -2.96 -22.33
N ALA A 16 8.76 -3.85 -22.97
CA ALA A 16 7.99 -3.54 -24.17
C ALA A 16 6.92 -2.45 -23.93
N MET A 17 6.32 -2.39 -22.74
CA MET A 17 5.38 -1.30 -22.40
C MET A 17 6.03 0.09 -22.41
N ARG A 18 7.35 0.20 -22.15
CA ARG A 18 8.09 1.47 -22.18
C ARG A 18 8.48 1.92 -23.58
N GLU A 19 8.72 0.98 -24.49
CA GLU A 19 9.13 1.29 -25.87
C GLU A 19 8.00 1.93 -26.69
N GLY A 20 6.75 1.77 -26.25
CA GLY A 20 5.57 2.41 -26.83
C GLY A 20 5.10 1.76 -28.13
N ASP A 21 3.97 2.25 -28.65
CA ASP A 21 3.49 1.88 -29.99
C ASP A 21 4.14 2.74 -31.10
N GLU A 22 3.84 2.45 -32.37
CA GLU A 22 4.37 3.19 -33.53
C GLU A 22 4.02 4.70 -33.51
N ARG A 23 3.14 5.15 -32.62
CA ARG A 23 2.74 6.55 -32.43
C ARG A 23 3.46 7.23 -31.26
N GLY A 24 4.36 6.51 -30.56
CA GLY A 24 5.13 7.01 -29.43
C GLY A 24 4.34 7.12 -28.12
N GLU A 25 3.15 6.54 -28.03
CA GLU A 25 2.40 6.45 -26.77
C GLU A 25 2.81 5.17 -26.01
N ASP A 26 3.28 5.31 -24.76
CA ASP A 26 3.54 4.15 -23.92
C ASP A 26 2.25 3.41 -23.54
N ASN A 27 2.37 2.10 -23.32
CA ASN A 27 1.21 1.27 -22.98
C ASN A 27 0.68 1.55 -21.57
N PHE A 28 1.46 2.21 -20.69
CA PHE A 28 1.02 2.57 -19.34
C PHE A 28 -0.12 3.59 -19.38
N GLY A 29 -0.03 4.58 -20.28
CA GLY A 29 -1.05 5.63 -20.42
C GLY A 29 -2.41 5.05 -20.81
N SER A 30 -2.45 4.17 -21.81
CA SER A 30 -3.69 3.58 -22.32
C SER A 30 -4.37 2.68 -21.27
N ASP A 31 -3.61 1.82 -20.59
CA ASP A 31 -4.08 0.97 -19.50
C ASP A 31 -4.60 1.80 -18.31
N PHE A 32 -3.85 2.83 -17.92
CA PHE A 32 -4.26 3.69 -16.82
C PHE A 32 -5.55 4.44 -17.14
N MET A 33 -5.72 4.91 -18.38
CA MET A 33 -6.97 5.51 -18.83
C MET A 33 -8.14 4.52 -18.80
N ARG A 34 -7.90 3.26 -19.13
CA ARG A 34 -8.90 2.20 -18.99
C ARG A 34 -9.29 1.96 -17.53
N LEU A 35 -8.33 1.95 -16.59
CA LEU A 35 -8.61 1.89 -15.15
C LEU A 35 -9.47 3.08 -14.68
N ARG A 36 -9.17 4.31 -15.14
CA ARG A 36 -9.98 5.49 -14.82
C ARG A 36 -11.40 5.37 -15.35
N ARG A 37 -11.58 4.94 -16.60
CA ARG A 37 -12.92 4.73 -17.20
C ARG A 37 -13.75 3.71 -16.40
N LEU A 38 -13.14 2.61 -15.98
CA LEU A 38 -13.79 1.62 -15.12
C LEU A 38 -14.18 2.19 -13.76
N SER A 39 -13.29 2.94 -13.10
CA SER A 39 -13.61 3.60 -11.82
C SER A 39 -14.76 4.62 -11.95
N THR A 40 -14.82 5.36 -13.06
CA THR A 40 -15.96 6.25 -13.36
C THR A 40 -17.24 5.45 -13.52
N LYS A 41 -17.21 4.35 -14.28
CA LYS A 41 -18.36 3.45 -14.47
C LYS A 41 -18.89 2.91 -13.13
N TYR A 42 -18.01 2.42 -12.26
CA TYR A 42 -18.39 1.93 -10.93
C TYR A 42 -19.11 2.98 -10.09
N ARG A 43 -18.69 4.24 -10.20
CA ARG A 43 -19.32 5.37 -9.50
C ARG A 43 -20.67 5.73 -10.11
N THR A 44 -20.77 5.86 -11.44
CA THR A 44 -22.02 6.27 -12.11
C THR A 44 -23.12 5.21 -11.97
N GLU A 45 -22.75 3.93 -12.02
CA GLU A 45 -23.67 2.80 -11.88
C GLU A 45 -23.90 2.42 -10.41
N LYS A 46 -23.29 3.12 -9.45
CA LYS A 46 -23.37 2.84 -8.01
C LYS A 46 -23.09 1.37 -7.65
N ILE A 47 -22.14 0.75 -8.36
CA ILE A 47 -21.78 -0.67 -8.18
C ILE A 47 -21.25 -0.91 -6.76
N TYR A 48 -20.46 0.04 -6.23
CA TYR A 48 -19.92 -0.01 -4.87
C TYR A 48 -20.40 1.23 -4.11
N PRO A 49 -21.47 1.12 -3.30
CA PRO A 49 -22.04 2.26 -2.59
C PRO A 49 -21.12 2.79 -1.48
N THR A 50 -21.29 4.07 -1.17
CA THR A 50 -20.54 4.84 -0.15
C THR A 50 -21.48 5.47 0.88
N ASN A 51 -22.65 4.86 1.10
CA ASN A 51 -23.78 5.46 1.82
C ASN A 51 -23.39 5.85 3.26
N VAL A 52 -22.56 5.04 3.94
CA VAL A 52 -22.16 5.35 5.32
C VAL A 52 -21.25 6.57 5.38
N GLY A 53 -20.34 6.72 4.40
CA GLY A 53 -19.46 7.88 4.30
C GLY A 53 -20.18 9.16 3.89
N GLU A 54 -21.32 9.04 3.22
CA GLU A 54 -22.17 10.16 2.76
C GLU A 54 -23.11 10.71 3.84
N LYS A 55 -23.32 9.99 4.95
CA LYS A 55 -24.17 10.46 6.06
C LYS A 55 -23.68 11.80 6.60
N GLU A 56 -24.62 12.69 6.93
CA GLU A 56 -24.34 14.04 7.41
C GLU A 56 -23.38 14.05 8.63
N GLU A 57 -23.57 13.12 9.56
CA GLU A 57 -22.71 12.91 10.74
C GLU A 57 -21.26 12.52 10.41
N ASN A 58 -21.00 11.99 9.21
CA ASN A 58 -19.69 11.49 8.78
C ASN A 58 -19.01 12.38 7.74
N VAL A 59 -19.72 13.33 7.13
CA VAL A 59 -19.14 14.25 6.13
C VAL A 59 -17.88 14.95 6.66
N LYS A 60 -17.91 15.38 7.92
CA LYS A 60 -16.77 16.06 8.57
C LYS A 60 -15.58 15.15 8.89
N LYS A 61 -15.76 13.83 8.83
CA LYS A 61 -14.70 12.83 9.07
C LYS A 61 -13.97 12.45 7.77
N ASN A 62 -14.39 13.02 6.64
CA ASN A 62 -13.76 12.82 5.33
C ASN A 62 -12.86 14.00 5.00
N ARG A 63 -11.57 13.74 4.74
CA ARG A 63 -10.64 14.77 4.27
C ARG A 63 -11.02 15.33 2.90
N TYR A 64 -11.46 14.46 2.00
CA TYR A 64 -11.88 14.81 0.65
C TYR A 64 -13.31 14.37 0.43
N LYS A 65 -14.14 15.24 -0.13
CA LYS A 65 -15.57 14.98 -0.35
C LYS A 65 -15.81 13.84 -1.35
N ASP A 66 -14.90 13.66 -2.28
CA ASP A 66 -14.95 12.67 -3.37
C ASP A 66 -14.20 11.37 -3.05
N ILE A 67 -13.56 11.26 -1.89
CA ILE A 67 -12.84 10.07 -1.44
C ILE A 67 -13.56 9.48 -0.23
N LEU A 68 -14.53 8.60 -0.52
CA LEU A 68 -15.32 7.90 0.48
C LEU A 68 -15.02 6.40 0.45
N PRO A 69 -15.05 5.71 1.61
CA PRO A 69 -14.82 4.28 1.67
C PRO A 69 -16.04 3.52 1.14
N PHE A 70 -15.82 2.48 0.33
CA PHE A 70 -16.92 1.60 -0.07
C PHE A 70 -17.50 0.85 1.12
N ASP A 71 -18.82 0.73 1.19
CA ASP A 71 -19.52 0.16 2.35
C ASP A 71 -19.18 -1.32 2.58
N HIS A 72 -18.92 -2.09 1.51
CA HIS A 72 -18.67 -3.54 1.60
C HIS A 72 -17.28 -3.89 2.13
N THR A 73 -16.32 -2.98 2.07
CA THR A 73 -14.94 -3.17 2.54
C THR A 73 -14.51 -2.19 3.61
N ARG A 74 -15.40 -1.29 4.07
CA ARG A 74 -15.01 -0.27 5.06
C ARG A 74 -14.58 -0.91 6.37
N VAL A 75 -13.63 -0.27 7.04
CA VAL A 75 -13.26 -0.62 8.41
C VAL A 75 -14.36 -0.15 9.36
N LYS A 76 -14.81 -1.03 10.25
CA LYS A 76 -15.81 -0.72 11.29
C LYS A 76 -15.11 -0.61 12.64
N VAL A 77 -15.15 0.57 13.25
CA VAL A 77 -14.59 0.79 14.58
C VAL A 77 -15.59 0.30 15.63
N THR A 78 -15.28 -0.84 16.26
CA THR A 78 -16.14 -1.45 17.28
C THR A 78 -15.83 -0.96 18.69
N LEU A 79 -14.57 -0.58 18.96
CA LEU A 79 -14.16 0.01 20.23
C LEU A 79 -14.83 1.38 20.40
N LYS A 80 -15.62 1.53 21.47
CA LYS A 80 -16.25 2.78 21.86
C LYS A 80 -15.50 3.36 23.04
N THR A 81 -15.00 4.58 22.88
CA THR A 81 -14.34 5.35 23.94
C THR A 81 -15.29 6.41 24.51
N THR A 82 -16.26 6.86 23.72
CA THR A 82 -17.32 7.78 24.13
C THR A 82 -18.67 7.36 23.57
N ASN A 83 -19.75 7.88 24.17
CA ASN A 83 -21.12 7.67 23.68
C ASN A 83 -21.42 8.34 22.33
N GLN A 84 -20.53 9.21 21.85
CA GLN A 84 -20.65 9.90 20.55
C GLN A 84 -19.89 9.18 19.43
N ASP A 85 -19.13 8.14 19.75
CA ASP A 85 -18.32 7.43 18.78
C ASP A 85 -19.20 6.65 17.80
N THR A 86 -19.07 6.96 16.51
CA THR A 86 -19.65 6.15 15.43
C THR A 86 -18.77 4.96 15.09
N ASP A 87 -19.26 3.99 14.31
CA ASP A 87 -18.39 2.92 13.78
C ASP A 87 -17.58 3.35 12.54
N TYR A 88 -17.71 4.62 12.13
CA TYR A 88 -17.16 5.14 10.89
C TYR A 88 -15.74 5.69 11.07
N ILE A 89 -14.85 5.16 10.23
CA ILE A 89 -13.58 5.78 9.86
C ILE A 89 -13.48 5.72 8.33
N ASN A 90 -12.90 6.74 7.69
CA ASN A 90 -12.65 6.71 6.26
C ASN A 90 -11.50 5.74 5.97
N ALA A 91 -11.80 4.43 5.94
CA ALA A 91 -10.85 3.40 5.57
C ALA A 91 -11.52 2.17 5.00
N ASN A 92 -10.77 1.45 4.17
CA ASN A 92 -11.15 0.14 3.65
C ASN A 92 -10.09 -0.89 3.98
N PHE A 93 -10.52 -2.12 4.26
CA PHE A 93 -9.67 -3.28 4.12
C PHE A 93 -9.44 -3.53 2.64
N ILE A 94 -8.19 -3.72 2.26
CA ILE A 94 -7.84 -4.41 1.02
C ILE A 94 -7.55 -5.87 1.41
N LYS A 95 -7.84 -6.87 0.57
CA LYS A 95 -7.45 -8.28 0.73
C LYS A 95 -5.95 -8.48 0.99
N VAL A 96 -5.15 -7.43 0.80
CA VAL A 96 -3.75 -7.28 1.25
C VAL A 96 -3.64 -6.94 2.76
N LYS A 97 -4.75 -7.03 3.52
CA LYS A 97 -4.90 -6.61 4.93
C LYS A 97 -4.22 -5.25 5.23
N ALA A 98 -4.40 -4.29 4.34
CA ALA A 98 -3.97 -2.91 4.54
C ALA A 98 -5.16 -2.01 4.95
N ILE A 99 -4.98 -1.13 5.95
CA ILE A 99 -5.96 -0.10 6.35
C ILE A 99 -5.55 1.26 5.75
N LEU A 100 -6.46 1.88 4.97
CA LEU A 100 -6.23 3.14 4.26
C LEU A 100 -6.95 4.32 4.89
N THR A 101 -6.26 5.26 5.56
CA THR A 101 -6.93 6.41 6.22
C THR A 101 -6.49 7.77 5.64
N PRO A 102 -7.38 8.74 5.50
CA PRO A 102 -7.02 10.15 5.37
C PRO A 102 -7.21 10.87 6.73
N LEU A 103 -6.14 11.40 7.32
CA LEU A 103 -6.17 12.12 8.60
C LEU A 103 -6.25 13.63 8.34
N LEU A 104 -7.34 14.34 8.70
CA LEU A 104 -7.62 15.81 8.56
C LEU A 104 -6.63 16.72 9.33
N PRO A 105 -6.45 18.07 9.07
CA PRO A 105 -7.24 19.06 8.30
C PRO A 105 -6.48 19.77 7.13
N VAL A 106 -7.07 20.83 6.58
CA VAL A 106 -7.18 21.21 5.15
C VAL A 106 -5.95 21.88 4.48
N GLN A 107 -4.90 22.25 5.22
CA GLN A 107 -3.62 22.75 4.64
C GLN A 107 -2.42 21.81 4.89
N LYS A 108 -2.46 21.01 5.97
CA LYS A 108 -1.50 19.94 6.24
C LYS A 108 -1.97 18.64 5.58
N LYS A 109 -1.06 17.86 4.98
CA LYS A 109 -1.42 16.59 4.31
C LYS A 109 -1.91 15.50 5.29
N CYS A 110 -1.48 15.56 6.55
CA CYS A 110 -1.80 14.66 7.64
C CYS A 110 -1.59 15.42 8.96
N GLU A 111 -2.43 15.21 9.98
CA GLU A 111 -2.07 15.65 11.34
C GLU A 111 -1.05 14.73 11.96
N ARG A 112 -0.26 15.28 12.88
CA ARG A 112 0.71 14.49 13.63
C ARG A 112 -0.01 13.74 14.75
N TYR A 113 -0.01 12.41 14.63
CA TYR A 113 -0.64 11.49 15.59
C TYR A 113 0.39 10.75 16.47
N PHE A 114 1.64 11.24 16.50
CA PHE A 114 2.76 10.64 17.22
C PHE A 114 3.66 11.75 17.82
N PRO A 115 4.22 11.56 19.03
CA PRO A 115 5.25 12.46 19.57
C PRO A 115 6.59 12.26 18.83
N MET A 116 7.41 13.30 18.79
CA MET A 116 8.81 13.16 18.37
C MET A 116 9.63 12.51 19.50
N LEU A 117 10.79 11.93 19.17
CA LEU A 117 11.68 11.38 20.18
C LEU A 117 12.11 12.48 21.16
N GLY A 118 11.90 12.24 22.46
CA GLY A 118 12.19 13.21 23.53
C GLY A 118 11.07 14.22 23.83
N GLU A 119 9.96 14.22 23.07
CA GLU A 119 8.77 14.97 23.44
C GLU A 119 7.95 14.22 24.50
N GLU A 120 7.13 14.97 25.26
CA GLU A 120 6.14 14.39 26.16
C GLU A 120 5.12 13.52 25.41
N PRO A 121 4.62 12.42 26.02
CA PRO A 121 3.62 11.57 25.38
C PRO A 121 2.37 12.35 24.96
N MET A 122 1.88 12.09 23.74
CA MET A 122 0.64 12.66 23.23
C MET A 122 -0.55 11.86 23.72
N SER A 123 -1.67 12.53 24.00
CA SER A 123 -2.92 11.87 24.41
C SER A 123 -4.06 12.17 23.43
N PHE A 124 -4.77 11.12 23.00
CA PHE A 124 -5.95 11.22 22.14
C PHE A 124 -7.09 10.41 22.78
N GLY A 125 -7.99 11.08 23.48
CA GLY A 125 -9.00 10.39 24.29
C GLY A 125 -8.32 9.50 25.35
N PRO A 126 -8.68 8.21 25.46
CA PRO A 126 -8.07 7.29 26.42
C PRO A 126 -6.71 6.73 25.99
N PHE A 127 -6.23 7.06 24.79
CA PHE A 127 -4.95 6.56 24.29
C PHE A 127 -3.81 7.50 24.64
N ARG A 128 -2.73 6.96 25.19
CA ARG A 128 -1.47 7.67 25.41
C ARG A 128 -0.39 7.08 24.51
N ILE A 129 0.29 7.92 23.74
CA ILE A 129 1.30 7.51 22.76
C ILE A 129 2.63 8.16 23.13
N SER A 130 3.68 7.36 23.27
CA SER A 130 5.06 7.81 23.46
C SER A 130 5.98 7.27 22.35
N CYS A 131 7.11 7.94 22.11
CA CYS A 131 8.10 7.51 21.12
C CYS A 131 9.33 6.98 21.87
N GLU A 132 9.55 5.66 21.81
CA GLU A 132 10.67 4.98 22.48
C GLU A 132 11.97 5.13 21.67
N SER A 133 11.90 5.07 20.34
CA SER A 133 13.06 5.23 19.46
C SER A 133 12.69 5.74 18.08
N GLU A 134 13.65 6.39 17.41
CA GLU A 134 13.57 6.81 16.02
C GLU A 134 14.87 6.41 15.31
N GLN A 135 14.75 5.74 14.17
CA GLN A 135 15.86 5.38 13.29
C GLN A 135 15.71 6.12 11.96
N THR A 136 16.76 6.83 11.55
CA THR A 136 16.82 7.52 10.25
C THR A 136 17.35 6.58 9.18
N ARG A 137 16.65 6.49 8.05
CA ARG A 137 17.11 5.86 6.81
C ARG A 137 17.20 6.91 5.70
N THR A 138 17.59 6.51 4.50
CA THR A 138 17.81 7.42 3.37
C THR A 138 16.60 8.30 3.06
N ASP A 139 15.40 7.71 2.98
CA ASP A 139 14.18 8.40 2.53
C ASP A 139 12.99 8.26 3.51
N TYR A 140 13.18 7.55 4.63
CA TYR A 140 12.15 7.29 5.61
C TYR A 140 12.70 7.19 7.03
N PHE A 141 11.80 7.34 8.00
CA PHE A 141 12.08 7.10 9.42
C PHE A 141 11.37 5.84 9.89
N ILE A 142 11.95 5.17 10.88
CA ILE A 142 11.31 4.07 11.60
C ILE A 142 11.16 4.50 13.05
N ARG A 143 9.94 4.57 13.56
CA ARG A 143 9.67 4.88 14.96
C ARG A 143 9.12 3.67 15.70
N THR A 144 9.62 3.43 16.90
CA THR A 144 8.97 2.52 17.85
C THR A 144 8.10 3.38 18.76
N LEU A 145 6.79 3.23 18.63
CA LEU A 145 5.80 3.93 19.43
C LEU A 145 5.21 2.98 20.47
N LEU A 146 5.09 3.42 21.71
CA LEU A 146 4.32 2.71 22.73
C LEU A 146 2.95 3.36 22.82
N VAL A 147 1.90 2.56 22.64
CA VAL A 147 0.50 2.98 22.79
C VAL A 147 -0.07 2.30 24.02
N GLU A 148 -0.58 3.11 24.94
CA GLU A 148 -1.16 2.68 26.20
C GLU A 148 -2.67 2.97 26.20
N HIS A 149 -3.46 2.01 26.65
CA HIS A 149 -4.91 2.12 26.82
C HIS A 149 -5.34 1.25 28.00
N GLU A 150 -5.90 1.86 29.03
CA GLU A 150 -6.22 1.19 30.30
C GLU A 150 -4.96 0.52 30.90
N GLU A 151 -5.02 -0.79 31.19
CA GLU A 151 -3.89 -1.57 31.72
C GLU A 151 -3.09 -2.27 30.60
N GLU A 152 -3.45 -2.07 29.33
CA GLU A 152 -2.73 -2.64 28.19
C GLU A 152 -1.76 -1.63 27.57
N SER A 153 -0.62 -2.15 27.13
CA SER A 153 0.32 -1.42 26.27
C SER A 153 0.69 -2.25 25.06
N ARG A 154 0.87 -1.59 23.90
CA ARG A 154 1.30 -2.22 22.66
C ARG A 154 2.35 -1.36 21.98
N ARG A 155 3.41 -2.02 21.51
CA ARG A 155 4.42 -1.39 20.66
C ARG A 155 3.98 -1.43 19.20
N LEU A 156 4.09 -0.30 18.52
CA LEU A 156 3.83 -0.13 17.11
C LEU A 156 5.11 0.33 16.42
N THR A 157 5.43 -0.27 15.27
CA THR A 157 6.49 0.22 14.39
C THR A 157 5.89 1.09 13.30
N GLN A 158 6.22 2.37 13.28
CA GLN A 158 5.78 3.31 12.25
C GLN A 158 6.91 3.55 11.24
N PHE A 159 6.67 3.19 9.98
CA PHE A 159 7.49 3.59 8.84
C PHE A 159 6.95 4.90 8.25
N HIS A 160 7.76 5.96 8.21
CA HIS A 160 7.36 7.28 7.73
C HIS A 160 8.24 7.71 6.55
N TYR A 161 7.78 7.42 5.33
CA TYR A 161 8.46 7.79 4.08
C TYR A 161 8.21 9.25 3.71
N MET A 162 9.28 10.04 3.58
CA MET A 162 9.20 11.50 3.42
C MET A 162 9.40 11.97 1.99
N ASN A 163 10.20 11.25 1.20
CA ASN A 163 10.63 11.67 -0.14
C ASN A 163 9.73 11.12 -1.26
N TRP A 164 8.41 11.07 -1.05
CA TRP A 164 7.45 10.72 -2.09
C TRP A 164 6.54 11.91 -2.42
N PRO A 165 6.83 12.65 -3.51
CA PRO A 165 6.02 13.80 -3.90
C PRO A 165 4.56 13.40 -4.17
N ASP A 166 3.64 14.32 -3.89
CA ASP A 166 2.21 14.06 -4.08
C ASP A 166 1.87 14.14 -5.57
N HIS A 167 1.11 13.15 -6.08
CA HIS A 167 0.80 12.98 -7.51
C HIS A 167 1.99 12.73 -8.45
N ASP A 168 3.16 12.39 -7.89
CA ASP A 168 4.37 12.10 -8.65
C ASP A 168 5.10 10.89 -8.04
N VAL A 169 6.27 10.56 -8.54
CA VAL A 169 7.11 9.43 -8.11
C VAL A 169 8.51 9.91 -7.70
N PRO A 170 9.18 9.26 -6.74
CA PRO A 170 10.56 9.60 -6.44
C PRO A 170 11.48 9.24 -7.62
N SER A 171 12.65 9.87 -7.70
CA SER A 171 13.64 9.63 -8.77
C SER A 171 14.20 8.20 -8.78
N SER A 172 14.23 7.54 -7.61
CA SER A 172 14.44 6.10 -7.45
C SER A 172 13.41 5.51 -6.50
N PHE A 173 13.00 4.26 -6.74
CA PHE A 173 12.11 3.50 -5.87
C PHE A 173 12.86 2.42 -5.08
N ASP A 174 14.20 2.42 -5.07
CA ASP A 174 15.00 1.48 -4.29
C ASP A 174 14.70 1.57 -2.79
N SER A 175 14.54 2.79 -2.26
CA SER A 175 14.19 3.01 -0.85
C SER A 175 12.74 2.64 -0.53
N ILE A 176 11.83 2.63 -1.51
CA ILE A 176 10.48 2.08 -1.34
C ILE A 176 10.56 0.56 -1.18
N LEU A 177 11.35 -0.11 -2.04
CA LEU A 177 11.56 -1.56 -1.95
C LEU A 177 12.27 -1.95 -0.65
N ASP A 178 13.28 -1.19 -0.22
CA ASP A 178 13.96 -1.35 1.07
C ASP A 178 12.99 -1.20 2.24
N MET A 179 12.16 -0.15 2.24
CA MET A 179 11.15 0.06 3.28
C MET A 179 10.14 -1.09 3.35
N ILE A 180 9.63 -1.57 2.20
CA ILE A 180 8.68 -2.69 2.16
C ILE A 180 9.34 -3.99 2.65
N ALA A 181 10.58 -4.26 2.22
CA ALA A 181 11.33 -5.42 2.66
C ALA A 181 11.50 -5.41 4.19
N LEU A 182 11.96 -4.29 4.74
CA LEU A 182 12.17 -4.13 6.18
C LEU A 182 10.87 -4.16 6.97
N MET A 183 9.80 -3.55 6.48
CA MET A 183 8.45 -3.65 7.08
C MET A 183 8.03 -5.12 7.24
N ARG A 184 8.34 -5.97 6.24
CA ARG A 184 8.05 -7.41 6.28
C ARG A 184 9.02 -8.24 7.12
N GLU A 185 10.14 -7.68 7.57
CA GLU A 185 10.97 -8.30 8.62
C GLU A 185 10.34 -8.10 10.01
N TYR A 186 9.63 -6.98 10.22
CA TYR A 186 8.90 -6.71 11.48
C TYR A 186 7.56 -7.45 11.55
N GLN A 187 6.92 -7.67 10.40
CA GLN A 187 5.68 -8.44 10.31
C GLN A 187 5.69 -9.34 9.06
N ASP A 188 6.13 -10.58 9.25
CA ASP A 188 6.28 -11.57 8.19
C ASP A 188 4.95 -12.24 7.78
N THR A 189 4.00 -12.31 8.70
CA THR A 189 2.66 -12.85 8.46
C THR A 189 1.62 -11.76 8.20
N ASP A 190 0.56 -12.17 7.53
CA ASP A 190 -0.62 -11.34 7.33
C ASP A 190 -1.66 -11.56 8.44
N ASP A 191 -1.34 -12.11 9.61
CA ASP A 191 -2.36 -12.44 10.63
C ASP A 191 -3.11 -11.20 11.14
N VAL A 192 -2.39 -10.09 11.27
CA VAL A 192 -2.92 -8.77 11.62
C VAL A 192 -2.72 -7.78 10.47
N PRO A 193 -3.62 -6.78 10.31
CA PRO A 193 -3.52 -5.83 9.22
C PRO A 193 -2.41 -4.80 9.42
N LEU A 194 -1.73 -4.46 8.32
CA LEU A 194 -0.82 -3.31 8.25
C LEU A 194 -1.63 -2.02 8.01
N CYS A 195 -1.36 -0.96 8.77
CA CYS A 195 -1.96 0.34 8.49
C CYS A 195 -1.06 1.10 7.51
N ILE A 196 -1.55 1.35 6.28
CA ILE A 196 -0.80 2.08 5.26
C ILE A 196 -1.64 3.29 4.87
N HIS A 197 -1.09 4.49 5.01
CA HIS A 197 -1.83 5.71 4.67
C HIS A 197 -0.95 6.75 4.00
N CYS A 198 -1.60 7.74 3.40
CA CYS A 198 -0.97 8.93 2.85
C CYS A 198 -1.89 10.12 3.14
N SER A 199 -2.08 11.05 2.21
CA SER A 199 -3.08 12.12 2.43
C SER A 199 -4.50 11.65 2.14
N ALA A 200 -4.78 11.07 0.97
CA ALA A 200 -6.11 10.57 0.60
C ALA A 200 -6.31 9.08 0.93
N GLY A 201 -5.23 8.36 1.24
CA GLY A 201 -5.24 6.90 1.31
C GLY A 201 -5.73 6.32 -0.02
N CYS A 202 -5.04 6.62 -1.13
CA CYS A 202 -5.40 6.19 -2.48
C CYS A 202 -4.16 5.93 -3.35
N GLY A 203 -3.45 6.97 -3.78
CA GLY A 203 -2.35 6.87 -4.75
C GLY A 203 -1.12 6.11 -4.25
N ARG A 204 -0.27 6.79 -3.45
CA ARG A 204 0.94 6.20 -2.82
C ARG A 204 0.62 4.94 -2.02
N THR A 205 -0.47 4.97 -1.27
CA THR A 205 -0.92 3.81 -0.51
C THR A 205 -1.25 2.62 -1.39
N GLY A 206 -1.99 2.82 -2.49
CA GLY A 206 -2.29 1.77 -3.44
C GLY A 206 -1.03 1.21 -4.11
N ALA A 207 -0.04 2.06 -4.39
CA ALA A 207 1.24 1.61 -4.95
C ALA A 207 1.99 0.69 -3.98
N ILE A 208 2.13 1.10 -2.70
CA ILE A 208 2.76 0.27 -1.67
C ILE A 208 2.01 -1.06 -1.50
N CYS A 209 0.67 -1.04 -1.38
CA CYS A 209 -0.13 -2.25 -1.25
C CYS A 209 0.05 -3.21 -2.44
N ALA A 210 0.14 -2.70 -3.66
CA ALA A 210 0.30 -3.53 -4.86
C ALA A 210 1.68 -4.20 -4.92
N ILE A 211 2.73 -3.43 -4.59
CA ILE A 211 4.11 -3.93 -4.56
C ILE A 211 4.27 -4.97 -3.45
N ASP A 212 3.80 -4.67 -2.25
CA ASP A 212 3.86 -5.55 -1.09
C ASP A 212 3.10 -6.87 -1.32
N TYR A 213 1.88 -6.80 -1.85
CA TYR A 213 1.11 -8.00 -2.23
C TYR A 213 1.87 -8.88 -3.22
N THR A 214 2.44 -8.27 -4.25
CA THR A 214 3.21 -8.99 -5.26
C THR A 214 4.49 -9.57 -4.68
N TRP A 215 5.15 -8.86 -3.75
CA TRP A 215 6.30 -9.36 -3.02
C TRP A 215 5.94 -10.63 -2.24
N ASN A 216 4.82 -10.66 -1.53
CA ASN A 216 4.39 -11.85 -0.78
C ASN A 216 4.12 -13.05 -1.70
N LEU A 217 3.50 -12.83 -2.87
CA LEU A 217 3.34 -13.88 -3.87
C LEU A 217 4.68 -14.39 -4.40
N LEU A 218 5.64 -13.49 -4.62
CA LEU A 218 7.00 -13.81 -5.08
C LEU A 218 7.74 -14.67 -4.05
N LYS A 219 7.75 -14.25 -2.78
CA LYS A 219 8.36 -15.00 -1.66
C LYS A 219 7.76 -16.40 -1.50
N ALA A 220 6.45 -16.54 -1.73
CA ALA A 220 5.77 -17.83 -1.67
C ALA A 220 5.98 -18.70 -2.92
N GLY A 221 6.65 -18.21 -3.97
CA GLY A 221 6.78 -18.91 -5.25
C GLY A 221 5.44 -19.10 -5.96
N LYS A 222 4.48 -18.19 -5.73
CA LYS A 222 3.08 -18.27 -6.19
C LYS A 222 2.71 -17.18 -7.19
N ILE A 223 3.68 -16.65 -7.95
CA ILE A 223 3.33 -15.73 -9.03
C ILE A 223 2.54 -16.51 -10.08
N PRO A 224 1.29 -16.12 -10.39
CA PRO A 224 0.47 -16.83 -11.36
C PRO A 224 1.00 -16.61 -12.79
N GLU A 225 0.77 -17.59 -13.66
CA GLU A 225 1.24 -17.55 -15.04
C GLU A 225 0.68 -16.36 -15.85
N ASP A 226 -0.54 -15.93 -15.53
CA ASP A 226 -1.22 -14.77 -16.11
C ASP A 226 -1.14 -13.52 -15.22
N PHE A 227 -0.13 -13.44 -14.35
CA PHE A 227 0.09 -12.28 -13.47
C PHE A 227 0.09 -10.97 -14.27
N ASN A 228 -0.77 -10.04 -13.85
CA ASN A 228 -1.04 -8.83 -14.60
C ASN A 228 -1.36 -7.68 -13.64
N VAL A 229 -0.52 -6.63 -13.67
CA VAL A 229 -0.65 -5.48 -12.76
C VAL A 229 -1.93 -4.67 -13.05
N PHE A 230 -2.37 -4.57 -14.31
CA PHE A 230 -3.67 -3.95 -14.62
C PHE A 230 -4.81 -4.63 -13.85
N ARG A 231 -4.87 -5.98 -13.87
CA ARG A 231 -5.89 -6.76 -13.15
C ARG A 231 -5.76 -6.62 -11.64
N LEU A 232 -4.53 -6.63 -11.11
CA LEU A 232 -4.25 -6.41 -9.69
C LEU A 232 -4.80 -5.04 -9.23
N ILE A 233 -4.43 -3.96 -9.93
CA ILE A 233 -4.89 -2.61 -9.57
C ILE A 233 -6.40 -2.45 -9.81
N GLN A 234 -6.94 -3.07 -10.87
CA GLN A 234 -8.38 -3.12 -11.11
C GLN A 234 -9.11 -3.74 -9.92
N GLU A 235 -8.65 -4.88 -9.39
CA GLU A 235 -9.26 -5.52 -8.21
C GLU A 235 -9.10 -4.64 -6.96
N MET A 236 -7.93 -4.05 -6.73
CA MET A 236 -7.73 -3.13 -5.59
C MET A 236 -8.69 -1.93 -5.65
N ARG A 237 -8.97 -1.41 -6.85
CA ARG A 237 -9.92 -0.31 -7.07
C ARG A 237 -11.39 -0.67 -6.84
N THR A 238 -11.72 -1.96 -6.69
CA THR A 238 -13.04 -2.43 -6.21
C THR A 238 -13.15 -2.44 -4.69
N GLN A 239 -12.02 -2.31 -3.98
CA GLN A 239 -11.93 -2.40 -2.52
C GLN A 239 -11.65 -1.04 -1.89
N ARG A 240 -10.82 -0.22 -2.53
CA ARG A 240 -10.59 1.18 -2.19
C ARG A 240 -10.68 2.04 -3.44
N HIS A 241 -11.51 3.07 -3.38
CA HIS A 241 -11.68 4.00 -4.49
C HIS A 241 -10.33 4.59 -4.94
N SER A 242 -10.10 4.61 -6.26
CA SER A 242 -8.92 5.27 -6.87
C SER A 242 -7.55 4.82 -6.33
N ALA A 243 -7.41 3.57 -5.86
CA ALA A 243 -6.09 2.99 -5.56
C ALA A 243 -5.14 3.15 -6.76
N VAL A 244 -3.93 3.68 -6.53
CA VAL A 244 -2.98 4.16 -7.56
C VAL A 244 -3.61 5.27 -8.41
N GLN A 245 -3.30 6.55 -8.15
CA GLN A 245 -4.07 7.70 -8.64
C GLN A 245 -3.54 8.35 -9.91
N THR A 246 -2.30 8.09 -10.29
CA THR A 246 -1.67 8.71 -11.48
C THR A 246 -1.02 7.65 -12.38
N LYS A 247 -0.75 8.03 -13.63
CA LYS A 247 -0.06 7.17 -14.59
C LYS A 247 1.35 6.84 -14.10
N GLU A 248 2.03 7.83 -13.53
CA GLU A 248 3.40 7.74 -13.02
C GLU A 248 3.46 6.73 -11.86
N GLN A 249 2.48 6.76 -10.95
CA GLN A 249 2.37 5.75 -9.89
C GLN A 249 2.09 4.35 -10.44
N TYR A 250 1.28 4.24 -11.49
CA TYR A 250 1.01 2.97 -12.17
C TYR A 250 2.27 2.40 -12.83
N GLU A 251 3.03 3.23 -13.53
CA GLU A 251 4.35 2.87 -14.08
C GLU A 251 5.33 2.46 -12.99
N LEU A 252 5.40 3.21 -11.87
CA LEU A 252 6.25 2.87 -10.73
C LEU A 252 5.94 1.47 -10.20
N VAL A 253 4.66 1.10 -10.07
CA VAL A 253 4.29 -0.26 -9.60
C VAL A 253 4.84 -1.33 -10.55
N HIS A 254 4.72 -1.14 -11.88
CA HIS A 254 5.27 -2.08 -12.85
C HIS A 254 6.78 -2.21 -12.74
N ARG A 255 7.47 -1.07 -12.67
CA ARG A 255 8.94 -1.00 -12.62
C ARG A 255 9.48 -1.58 -11.32
N ALA A 256 8.84 -1.28 -10.19
CA ALA A 256 9.17 -1.85 -8.89
C ALA A 256 9.02 -3.38 -8.91
N ILE A 257 7.89 -3.91 -9.40
CA ILE A 257 7.67 -5.36 -9.49
C ILE A 257 8.68 -6.01 -10.45
N ALA A 258 8.96 -5.40 -11.59
CA ALA A 258 9.97 -5.92 -12.53
C ALA A 258 11.36 -6.00 -11.87
N GLN A 259 11.75 -4.99 -11.09
CA GLN A 259 13.01 -5.02 -10.33
C GLN A 259 13.02 -6.13 -9.27
N LEU A 260 11.89 -6.39 -8.59
CA LEU A 260 11.78 -7.52 -7.65
C LEU A 260 11.95 -8.86 -8.35
N PHE A 261 11.30 -9.02 -9.50
CA PHE A 261 11.40 -10.24 -10.29
C PHE A 261 12.82 -10.45 -10.82
N GLN A 262 13.49 -9.38 -11.24
CA GLN A 262 14.89 -9.43 -11.66
C GLN A 262 15.82 -9.86 -10.53
N LYS A 263 15.64 -9.30 -9.32
CA LYS A 263 16.41 -9.71 -8.13
C LYS A 263 16.16 -11.19 -7.79
N GLN A 264 14.92 -11.66 -7.87
CA GLN A 264 14.59 -13.07 -7.60
C GLN A 264 15.17 -14.00 -8.66
N LEU A 265 15.17 -13.61 -9.94
CA LEU A 265 15.78 -14.40 -11.01
C LEU A 265 17.28 -14.58 -10.80
N LEU A 266 18.00 -13.52 -10.44
CA LEU A 266 19.43 -13.61 -10.13
C LEU A 266 19.71 -14.61 -8.99
N PHE A 267 18.82 -14.70 -8.00
CA PHE A 267 18.92 -15.68 -6.93
C PHE A 267 18.64 -17.11 -7.44
N LEU A 268 17.58 -17.32 -8.24
CA LEU A 268 17.22 -18.62 -8.80
C LEU A 268 18.26 -19.16 -9.80
N GLU A 269 18.95 -18.27 -10.50
CA GLU A 269 19.97 -18.60 -11.51
C GLU A 269 21.39 -18.61 -10.93
N SER A 270 21.56 -18.27 -9.65
CA SER A 270 22.85 -18.34 -8.96
C SER A 270 23.32 -19.81 -8.86
N PRO A 271 24.61 -20.11 -9.18
CA PRO A 271 25.18 -21.46 -9.15
C PRO A 271 25.09 -22.18 -7.80
N THR A 272 24.81 -21.46 -6.72
CA THR A 272 24.77 -21.95 -5.33
C THR A 272 23.46 -22.67 -4.94
N SER A 273 22.49 -22.81 -5.85
CA SER A 273 21.16 -23.40 -5.59
C SER A 273 21.00 -24.85 -6.07
N THR A 274 22.08 -25.59 -6.33
CA THR A 274 22.01 -27.02 -6.65
C THR A 274 21.89 -27.86 -5.37
N PRO A 275 20.91 -28.79 -5.25
CA PRO A 275 20.91 -29.77 -4.19
C PRO A 275 22.15 -30.64 -4.34
N ILE A 276 22.92 -30.80 -3.26
CA ILE A 276 23.94 -31.84 -3.15
C ILE A 276 23.19 -33.17 -3.29
N HIS A 277 23.29 -33.79 -4.46
CA HIS A 277 22.86 -35.16 -4.63
C HIS A 277 23.83 -36.02 -3.81
N ASP A 278 23.35 -36.57 -2.70
CA ASP A 278 24.04 -37.61 -1.96
C ASP A 278 24.30 -38.78 -2.92
N GLY A 279 25.55 -38.89 -3.38
CA GLY A 279 26.06 -40.01 -4.14
C GLY A 279 26.81 -40.93 -3.20
N MET A 280 26.09 -41.91 -2.64
CA MET A 280 26.70 -43.11 -2.08
C MET A 280 27.53 -43.83 -3.16
N VAL A 281 28.84 -43.95 -2.94
CA VAL A 281 29.63 -45.18 -3.18
C VAL A 281 30.68 -45.29 -2.08
#